data_AF-A0A2T9XX86-F1
#
_entry.id   AF-A0A2T9XX86-F1
#
_cell.length_a   1.000
_cell.length_b   1.000
_cell.length_c   1.000
_cell.angle_alpha   90.00
_cell.angle_beta   90.00
_cell.angle_gamma   90.00
#
_symmetry.space_group_name_H-M   'P 1'
#
loop_
_entity.id
_entity.type
_entity.pdbx_description
1 polymer ?
#
loop_
_entity_poly.entity_id
_entity_poly.type
_entity_poly.pdbx_seq_one_letter_code
_entity_poly.pdbx_strand_id
1 'polypeptide(L)'
;MFEKDKGSTILPNPDTNNNCITHTSNEVDLALENSKLDIQGESQLPPVDKGYAWVIMFACFINILFAFGSFNAFGVFQAYYLKITFLNVPAETIAWISTLSIFFTDAGGLFVGPIIRRLGIRYTSILGTVISTIGLVLASFSTKVWQLALTQGLIFGLGCSIIVNISYTAPALWFNKRRGFAIGTIASGGGFGSLIIVPTMTKISNSYGIGWAFRVLAILFFFVTLVGGILLKPKTEYKPVNKVLEFGLLKDPITIMICAIGFFVEIGFSVPLLYFPASLIDIGVKKDIATNMIMVFSAASAISRILLGYLAQRINSIYILIFSHLISGISLMAMWYTSKSFGVYLAFYIILGSFSIQFFSLGSEMIANYFENEKVSQVNGILYLVMGIAVLVGVPSIGAIFQKYGKRKDYSQIIAITSACYFVSIIFLIALRYYTKKRKSD
;
A
#
# COMPACT_ATOMS: atom_id res chain seq x y z
N MET A 1 -14.13 -90.20 -67.48
CA MET A 1 -13.95 -89.35 -68.68
C MET A 1 -14.19 -87.90 -68.25
N PHE A 2 -13.12 -87.07 -68.26
CA PHE A 2 -12.99 -85.57 -68.15
C PHE A 2 -13.62 -84.81 -66.94
N GLU A 3 -12.82 -84.20 -66.03
CA GLU A 3 -12.23 -82.82 -65.96
C GLU A 3 -13.23 -81.71 -65.50
N LYS A 4 -13.07 -81.07 -64.32
CA LYS A 4 -12.16 -80.00 -63.81
C LYS A 4 -12.73 -78.58 -64.00
N ASP A 5 -12.72 -77.76 -62.94
CA ASP A 5 -12.55 -76.31 -63.08
C ASP A 5 -11.93 -75.62 -61.85
N LYS A 6 -11.19 -74.53 -62.07
CA LYS A 6 -10.35 -73.73 -61.14
C LYS A 6 -10.81 -72.26 -61.13
N GLY A 7 -10.47 -71.47 -60.10
CA GLY A 7 -10.10 -70.06 -60.29
C GLY A 7 -10.65 -69.04 -59.29
N SER A 8 -9.84 -68.00 -59.00
CA SER A 8 -9.83 -67.12 -57.82
C SER A 8 -10.09 -65.63 -58.11
N THR A 9 -10.56 -64.93 -57.07
CA THR A 9 -10.56 -63.51 -56.63
C THR A 9 -9.80 -62.41 -57.40
N ILE A 10 -10.45 -61.27 -57.76
CA ILE A 10 -9.86 -59.91 -58.01
C ILE A 10 -10.87 -58.72 -57.77
N LEU A 11 -10.49 -57.80 -56.84
CA LEU A 11 -10.61 -56.30 -56.67
C LEU A 11 -11.93 -55.46 -56.75
N PRO A 12 -11.95 -54.29 -56.05
CA PRO A 12 -11.72 -53.01 -56.75
C PRO A 12 -10.78 -51.96 -56.06
N ASN A 13 -10.19 -51.16 -56.96
CA ASN A 13 -9.38 -49.92 -56.96
C ASN A 13 -8.93 -49.17 -55.67
N PRO A 14 -7.66 -48.68 -55.60
CA PRO A 14 -7.14 -47.81 -54.53
C PRO A 14 -6.94 -46.37 -55.01
N ASP A 15 -7.80 -45.44 -54.58
CA ASP A 15 -7.53 -44.00 -54.63
C ASP A 15 -8.42 -43.30 -53.62
N THR A 16 -7.89 -43.01 -52.41
CA THR A 16 -8.33 -42.00 -51.41
C THR A 16 -7.89 -42.42 -50.00
N ASN A 17 -6.60 -42.27 -49.62
CA ASN A 17 -6.25 -42.22 -48.18
C ASN A 17 -4.83 -41.75 -47.79
N ASN A 18 -4.22 -40.78 -48.47
CA ASN A 18 -2.88 -40.29 -48.10
C ASN A 18 -2.77 -38.85 -47.58
N ASN A 19 -3.87 -38.13 -47.33
CA ASN A 19 -3.80 -36.73 -46.87
C ASN A 19 -4.08 -36.49 -45.37
N CYS A 20 -4.35 -37.52 -44.57
CA CYS A 20 -4.67 -37.34 -43.14
C CYS A 20 -3.51 -37.58 -42.16
N ILE A 21 -2.32 -38.01 -42.62
CA ILE A 21 -1.22 -38.41 -41.71
C ILE A 21 -0.07 -37.38 -41.71
N THR A 22 0.03 -36.50 -42.71
CA THR A 22 1.12 -35.50 -42.82
C THR A 22 0.83 -34.18 -42.12
N HIS A 23 -0.44 -33.86 -41.81
CA HIS A 23 -0.80 -32.63 -41.11
C HIS A 23 -0.57 -32.70 -39.59
N THR A 24 -0.74 -33.86 -38.98
CA THR A 24 -0.56 -34.06 -37.54
C THR A 24 0.90 -34.12 -37.10
N SER A 25 1.83 -34.62 -37.94
CA SER A 25 3.27 -34.61 -37.61
C SER A 25 3.82 -33.19 -37.56
N ASN A 26 3.46 -32.34 -38.54
CA ASN A 26 3.91 -30.95 -38.59
C ASN A 26 3.35 -30.11 -37.43
N GLU A 27 2.10 -30.34 -37.01
CA GLU A 27 1.52 -29.65 -35.85
C GLU A 27 2.16 -30.07 -34.51
N VAL A 28 2.51 -31.35 -34.36
CA VAL A 28 3.20 -31.86 -33.17
C VAL A 28 4.65 -31.39 -33.14
N ASP A 29 5.34 -31.33 -34.28
CA ASP A 29 6.69 -30.80 -34.38
C ASP A 29 6.73 -29.28 -34.14
N LEU A 30 5.75 -28.52 -34.66
CA LEU A 30 5.56 -27.10 -34.34
C LEU A 30 5.22 -26.87 -32.87
N ALA A 31 4.42 -27.73 -32.25
CA ALA A 31 4.13 -27.65 -30.81
C ALA A 31 5.37 -27.97 -29.95
N LEU A 32 6.20 -28.93 -30.37
CA LEU A 32 7.46 -29.27 -29.72
C LEU A 32 8.51 -28.17 -29.90
N GLU A 33 8.58 -27.54 -31.07
CA GLU A 33 9.47 -26.42 -31.36
C GLU A 33 9.04 -25.14 -30.62
N ASN A 34 7.74 -24.85 -30.55
CA ASN A 34 7.19 -23.80 -29.70
C ASN A 34 7.42 -24.08 -28.20
N SER A 35 7.31 -25.33 -27.75
CA SER A 35 7.64 -25.69 -26.36
C SER A 35 9.14 -25.50 -26.06
N LYS A 36 10.04 -25.78 -27.02
CA LYS A 36 11.48 -25.56 -26.86
C LYS A 36 11.83 -24.06 -26.89
N LEU A 37 11.11 -23.26 -27.67
CA LEU A 37 11.22 -21.80 -27.69
C LEU A 37 10.71 -21.17 -26.38
N ASP A 38 9.61 -21.68 -25.81
CA ASP A 38 9.09 -21.25 -24.51
C ASP A 38 10.06 -21.60 -23.35
N ILE A 39 10.68 -22.79 -23.39
CA ILE A 39 11.70 -23.21 -22.42
C ILE A 39 12.98 -22.36 -22.54
N GLN A 40 13.36 -21.92 -23.74
CA GLN A 40 14.49 -21.01 -23.94
C GLN A 40 14.16 -19.55 -23.53
N GLY A 41 12.90 -19.11 -23.72
CA GLY A 41 12.41 -17.80 -23.27
C GLY A 41 12.35 -17.64 -21.75
N GLU A 42 12.02 -18.72 -21.01
CA GLU A 42 12.03 -18.72 -19.54
C GLU A 42 13.45 -18.59 -18.94
N SER A 43 14.48 -18.99 -19.69
CA SER A 43 15.88 -18.97 -19.22
C SER A 43 16.51 -17.57 -19.13
N GLN A 44 15.89 -16.53 -19.73
CA GLN A 44 16.42 -15.16 -19.75
C GLN A 44 15.84 -14.23 -18.67
N LEU A 45 14.87 -14.69 -17.88
CA LEU A 45 14.28 -13.90 -16.81
C LEU A 45 15.21 -13.86 -15.58
N PRO A 46 15.47 -12.68 -14.96
CA PRO A 46 16.33 -12.61 -13.78
C PRO A 46 15.83 -13.56 -12.69
N PRO A 47 16.75 -14.27 -11.99
CA PRO A 47 16.35 -15.31 -11.04
C PRO A 47 15.47 -14.70 -9.94
N VAL A 48 14.28 -15.27 -9.80
CA VAL A 48 13.29 -14.84 -8.80
C VAL A 48 13.86 -15.03 -7.39
N ASP A 49 13.62 -14.07 -6.50
CA ASP A 49 14.07 -14.07 -5.10
C ASP A 49 15.61 -14.09 -4.89
N LYS A 50 16.44 -13.85 -5.93
CA LYS A 50 17.92 -13.92 -5.84
C LYS A 50 18.60 -12.65 -6.39
N GLY A 51 19.84 -12.43 -5.93
CA GLY A 51 20.75 -11.39 -6.45
C GLY A 51 20.18 -9.97 -6.32
N TYR A 52 19.97 -9.32 -7.48
CA TYR A 52 19.57 -7.91 -7.57
C TYR A 52 18.18 -7.60 -6.98
N ALA A 53 17.34 -8.62 -6.75
CA ALA A 53 16.06 -8.47 -6.07
C ALA A 53 16.21 -7.82 -4.68
N TRP A 54 17.28 -8.15 -3.95
CA TRP A 54 17.55 -7.57 -2.62
C TRP A 54 17.96 -6.10 -2.68
N VAL A 55 18.67 -5.69 -3.73
CA VAL A 55 19.02 -4.28 -3.97
C VAL A 55 17.76 -3.47 -4.24
N ILE A 56 16.83 -4.01 -5.03
CA ILE A 56 15.54 -3.35 -5.31
C ILE A 56 14.70 -3.27 -4.03
N MET A 57 14.67 -4.33 -3.24
CA MET A 57 13.98 -4.30 -1.95
C MET A 57 14.52 -3.19 -1.05
N PHE A 58 15.85 -3.05 -0.96
CA PHE A 58 16.48 -1.99 -0.16
C PHE A 58 16.20 -0.59 -0.71
N ALA A 59 16.25 -0.41 -2.03
CA ALA A 59 15.90 0.85 -2.68
C ALA A 59 14.44 1.26 -2.42
N CYS A 60 13.50 0.32 -2.55
CA CYS A 60 12.09 0.54 -2.24
C CYS A 60 11.86 0.80 -0.74
N PHE A 61 12.60 0.12 0.14
CA PHE A 61 12.56 0.35 1.59
C PHE A 61 12.95 1.79 1.93
N ILE A 62 14.05 2.28 1.37
CA ILE A 62 14.52 3.65 1.55
C ILE A 62 13.48 4.66 1.04
N ASN A 63 12.90 4.41 -0.13
CA ASN A 63 11.85 5.27 -0.70
C ASN A 63 10.63 5.37 0.23
N ILE A 64 10.15 4.23 0.74
CA ILE A 64 9.02 4.18 1.68
C ILE A 64 9.38 4.82 3.02
N LEU A 65 10.62 4.66 3.49
CA LEU A 65 11.12 5.29 4.71
C LEU A 65 11.00 6.81 4.65
N PHE A 66 11.43 7.42 3.54
CA PHE A 66 11.33 8.87 3.40
C PHE A 66 9.92 9.34 3.05
N ALA A 67 9.17 8.62 2.21
CA ALA A 67 7.79 8.96 1.89
C ALA A 67 6.90 8.95 3.15
N PHE A 68 6.76 7.80 3.80
CA PHE A 68 5.91 7.66 5.00
C PHE A 68 6.48 8.35 6.24
N GLY A 69 7.79 8.43 6.40
CA GLY A 69 8.37 9.22 7.49
C GLY A 69 8.07 10.71 7.37
N SER A 70 8.07 11.25 6.13
CA SER A 70 7.66 12.64 5.88
C SER A 70 6.16 12.84 6.16
N PHE A 71 5.31 11.86 5.82
CA PHE A 71 3.88 11.91 6.18
C PHE A 71 3.67 12.02 7.69
N ASN A 72 4.36 11.21 8.47
CA ASN A 72 4.22 11.23 9.93
C ASN A 72 4.79 12.52 10.55
N ALA A 73 5.80 13.13 9.93
CA ALA A 73 6.31 14.43 10.36
C ALA A 73 5.30 15.58 10.21
N PHE A 74 4.21 15.40 9.44
CA PHE A 74 3.13 16.39 9.36
C PHE A 74 2.45 16.68 10.69
N GLY A 75 2.41 15.73 11.62
CA GLY A 75 1.91 16.00 12.97
C GLY A 75 2.71 17.09 13.68
N VAL A 76 4.03 17.13 13.45
CA VAL A 76 4.94 18.15 13.99
C VAL A 76 4.65 19.51 13.35
N PHE A 77 4.55 19.54 12.02
CA PHE A 77 4.26 20.77 11.28
C PHE A 77 2.89 21.34 11.64
N GLN A 78 1.86 20.49 11.77
CA GLN A 78 0.52 20.89 12.21
C GLN A 78 0.54 21.49 13.62
N ALA A 79 1.27 20.90 14.56
CA ALA A 79 1.43 21.45 15.90
C ALA A 79 2.14 22.82 15.88
N TYR A 80 3.14 23.00 15.00
CA TYR A 80 3.85 24.27 14.82
C TYR A 80 2.93 25.35 14.24
N TYR A 81 2.13 25.00 13.22
CA TYR A 81 1.14 25.89 12.61
C TYR A 81 0.13 26.43 13.61
N LEU A 82 -0.40 25.56 14.47
CA LEU A 82 -1.41 25.92 15.48
C LEU A 82 -0.84 26.82 16.59
N LYS A 83 0.44 26.70 16.91
CA LYS A 83 1.04 27.38 18.07
C LYS A 83 1.82 28.64 17.74
N ILE A 84 2.37 28.74 16.54
CA ILE A 84 3.36 29.78 16.21
C ILE A 84 2.94 30.56 14.96
N THR A 85 2.56 29.86 13.88
CA THR A 85 2.37 30.51 12.57
C THR A 85 0.96 31.07 12.35
N PHE A 86 -0.07 30.31 12.69
CA PHE A 86 -1.47 30.61 12.37
C PHE A 86 -2.36 30.61 13.62
N LEU A 87 -2.00 31.47 14.60
CA LEU A 87 -2.70 31.58 15.88
C LEU A 87 -4.21 31.90 15.74
N ASN A 88 -4.59 32.63 14.69
CA ASN A 88 -5.95 33.12 14.48
C ASN A 88 -6.79 32.27 13.50
N VAL A 89 -6.23 31.17 12.99
CA VAL A 89 -6.93 30.32 12.02
C VAL A 89 -7.54 29.10 12.73
N PRO A 90 -8.79 28.71 12.43
CA PRO A 90 -9.39 27.52 12.99
C PRO A 90 -8.53 26.26 12.75
N ALA A 91 -8.40 25.41 13.77
CA ALA A 91 -7.61 24.18 13.67
C ALA A 91 -8.09 23.24 12.57
N GLU A 92 -9.38 23.28 12.25
CA GLU A 92 -10.01 22.54 11.15
C GLU A 92 -9.44 22.95 9.79
N THR A 93 -9.25 24.25 9.55
CA THR A 93 -8.66 24.76 8.30
C THR A 93 -7.21 24.34 8.13
N ILE A 94 -6.46 24.22 9.23
CA ILE A 94 -5.06 23.78 9.20
C ILE A 94 -4.97 22.26 8.99
N ALA A 95 -5.88 21.48 9.61
CA ALA A 95 -5.94 20.03 9.44
C ALA A 95 -6.22 19.61 7.98
N TRP A 96 -6.89 20.45 7.19
CA TRP A 96 -7.08 20.19 5.76
C TRP A 96 -5.77 20.00 4.97
N ILE A 97 -4.65 20.61 5.41
CA ILE A 97 -3.37 20.44 4.73
C ILE A 97 -2.91 18.98 4.78
N SER A 98 -2.94 18.36 5.96
CA SER A 98 -2.52 16.97 6.14
C SER A 98 -3.53 16.00 5.53
N THR A 99 -4.83 16.27 5.66
CA THR A 99 -5.88 15.45 5.01
C THR A 99 -5.74 15.43 3.49
N LEU A 100 -5.51 16.58 2.85
CA LEU A 100 -5.28 16.65 1.40
C LEU A 100 -4.01 15.91 0.99
N SER A 101 -2.95 16.02 1.80
CA SER A 101 -1.69 15.31 1.54
C SER A 101 -1.89 13.80 1.53
N ILE A 102 -2.57 13.25 2.54
CA ILE A 102 -2.89 11.81 2.62
C ILE A 102 -3.78 11.41 1.44
N PHE A 103 -4.85 12.17 1.19
CA PHE A 103 -5.77 11.91 0.08
C PHE A 103 -5.04 11.82 -1.27
N PHE A 104 -4.20 12.79 -1.63
CA PHE A 104 -3.47 12.77 -2.90
C PHE A 104 -2.37 11.71 -2.96
N THR A 105 -1.84 11.30 -1.81
CA THR A 105 -0.86 10.21 -1.71
C THR A 105 -1.51 8.87 -2.03
N ASP A 106 -2.70 8.64 -1.51
CA ASP A 106 -3.41 7.39 -1.73
C ASP A 106 -4.13 7.41 -3.10
N ALA A 107 -4.85 8.49 -3.42
CA ALA A 107 -5.58 8.63 -4.69
C ALA A 107 -4.67 8.76 -5.91
N GLY A 108 -3.47 9.31 -5.76
CA GLY A 108 -2.54 9.54 -6.87
C GLY A 108 -2.04 8.25 -7.52
N GLY A 109 -2.20 7.09 -6.86
CA GLY A 109 -1.84 5.78 -7.40
C GLY A 109 -2.52 5.44 -8.72
N LEU A 110 -3.71 5.99 -8.97
CA LEU A 110 -4.47 5.78 -10.21
C LEU A 110 -3.72 6.25 -11.47
N PHE A 111 -2.90 7.30 -11.34
CA PHE A 111 -2.16 7.87 -12.46
C PHE A 111 -0.85 7.13 -12.75
N VAL A 112 -0.39 6.30 -11.82
CA VAL A 112 0.96 5.70 -11.87
C VAL A 112 1.08 4.67 -13.01
N GLY A 113 0.05 3.85 -13.24
CA GLY A 113 0.05 2.83 -14.30
C GLY A 113 0.33 3.40 -15.70
N PRO A 114 -0.47 4.36 -16.20
CA PRO A 114 -0.22 5.01 -17.49
C PRO A 114 1.14 5.69 -17.61
N ILE A 115 1.62 6.30 -16.52
CA ILE A 115 2.93 6.97 -16.50
C ILE A 115 4.05 5.92 -16.62
N ILE A 116 3.98 4.81 -15.89
CA ILE A 116 4.95 3.71 -15.99
C ILE A 116 4.97 3.13 -17.41
N ARG A 117 3.83 3.03 -18.11
CA ARG A 117 3.82 2.54 -19.50
C ARG A 117 4.62 3.45 -20.44
N ARG A 118 4.59 4.77 -20.24
CA ARG A 118 5.26 5.74 -21.13
C ARG A 118 6.73 5.97 -20.77
N LEU A 119 7.04 6.06 -19.48
CA LEU A 119 8.36 6.44 -18.98
C LEU A 119 9.15 5.25 -18.41
N GLY A 120 8.51 4.11 -18.16
CA GLY A 120 9.11 3.00 -17.43
C GLY A 120 9.22 3.27 -15.93
N ILE A 121 9.50 2.22 -15.16
CA ILE A 121 9.50 2.27 -13.68
C ILE A 121 10.55 3.25 -13.13
N ARG A 122 11.77 3.23 -13.68
CA ARG A 122 12.90 4.06 -13.21
C ARG A 122 12.63 5.55 -13.35
N TYR A 123 12.29 6.01 -14.55
CA TYR A 123 12.04 7.43 -14.80
C TYR A 123 10.77 7.93 -14.11
N THR A 124 9.76 7.07 -13.95
CA THR A 124 8.56 7.43 -13.18
C THR A 124 8.91 7.67 -11.69
N SER A 125 9.80 6.87 -11.10
CA SER A 125 10.27 7.11 -9.72
C SER A 125 11.04 8.43 -9.57
N ILE A 126 11.86 8.77 -10.56
CA ILE A 126 12.60 10.04 -10.59
C ILE A 126 11.62 11.22 -10.74
N LEU A 127 10.60 11.09 -11.59
CA LEU A 127 9.54 12.09 -11.73
C LEU A 127 8.83 12.34 -10.39
N GLY A 128 8.42 11.28 -9.69
CA GLY A 128 7.83 11.40 -8.35
C GLY A 128 8.75 12.12 -7.36
N THR A 129 10.06 11.81 -7.40
CA THR A 129 11.08 12.46 -6.57
C THR A 129 11.13 13.97 -6.82
N VAL A 130 11.21 14.38 -8.10
CA VAL A 130 11.27 15.79 -8.49
C VAL A 130 10.00 16.52 -8.06
N ILE A 131 8.82 15.95 -8.30
CA ILE A 131 7.53 16.55 -7.92
C ILE A 131 7.44 16.71 -6.39
N SER A 132 7.78 15.68 -5.62
CA SER A 132 7.78 15.75 -4.15
C SER A 132 8.76 16.81 -3.63
N THR A 133 9.98 16.85 -4.16
CA THR A 133 10.99 17.85 -3.76
C THR A 133 10.52 19.27 -4.06
N ILE A 134 9.94 19.51 -5.25
CA ILE A 134 9.36 20.81 -5.60
C ILE A 134 8.25 21.19 -4.61
N GLY A 135 7.37 20.25 -4.26
CA GLY A 135 6.31 20.48 -3.26
C GLY A 135 6.86 20.92 -1.90
N LEU A 136 7.91 20.26 -1.41
CA LEU A 136 8.56 20.61 -0.14
C LEU A 136 9.32 21.95 -0.20
N VAL A 137 10.03 22.23 -1.30
CA VAL A 137 10.75 23.50 -1.47
C VAL A 137 9.76 24.66 -1.54
N LEU A 138 8.68 24.52 -2.32
CA LEU A 138 7.64 25.56 -2.40
C LEU A 138 6.94 25.74 -1.05
N ALA A 139 6.70 24.66 -0.30
CA ALA A 139 6.15 24.75 1.05
C ALA A 139 7.04 25.58 2.00
N SER A 140 8.36 25.59 1.80
CA SER A 140 9.28 26.39 2.62
C SER A 140 9.10 27.91 2.47
N PHE A 141 8.48 28.37 1.39
CA PHE A 141 8.19 29.78 1.11
C PHE A 141 6.72 30.16 1.34
N SER A 142 5.87 29.18 1.68
CA SER A 142 4.44 29.40 1.85
C SER A 142 4.15 30.17 3.15
N THR A 143 3.36 31.24 3.03
CA THR A 143 2.94 32.09 4.15
C THR A 143 1.46 31.97 4.47
N LYS A 144 0.66 31.41 3.55
CA LYS A 144 -0.78 31.23 3.69
C LYS A 144 -1.16 29.75 3.73
N VAL A 145 -2.22 29.43 4.47
CA VAL A 145 -2.72 28.04 4.62
C VAL A 145 -3.07 27.39 3.28
N TRP A 146 -3.70 28.13 2.36
CA TRP A 146 -4.03 27.59 1.02
C TRP A 146 -2.76 27.29 0.18
N GLN A 147 -1.69 28.06 0.36
CA GLN A 147 -0.41 27.81 -0.33
C GLN A 147 0.18 26.49 0.17
N LEU A 148 0.16 26.26 1.49
CA LEU A 148 0.58 25.00 2.08
C LEU A 148 -0.32 23.83 1.63
N ALA A 149 -1.63 24.02 1.56
CA ALA A 149 -2.53 23.00 1.03
C ALA A 149 -2.18 22.61 -0.43
N LEU A 150 -1.79 23.57 -1.26
CA LEU A 150 -1.37 23.31 -2.63
C LEU A 150 0.02 22.65 -2.72
N THR A 151 1.00 23.16 -1.98
CA THR A 151 2.39 22.69 -2.10
C THR A 151 2.62 21.39 -1.32
N GLN A 152 2.21 21.36 -0.06
CA GLN A 152 2.41 20.26 0.88
C GLN A 152 1.30 19.20 0.76
N GLY A 153 0.06 19.63 0.47
CA GLY A 153 -1.06 18.72 0.23
C GLY A 153 -0.98 18.10 -1.16
N LEU A 154 -1.30 18.90 -2.18
CA LEU A 154 -1.44 18.41 -3.57
C LEU A 154 -0.11 18.00 -4.19
N ILE A 155 0.87 18.92 -4.32
CA ILE A 155 2.09 18.66 -5.10
C ILE A 155 2.92 17.56 -4.44
N PHE A 156 3.22 17.69 -3.14
CA PHE A 156 3.97 16.68 -2.41
C PHE A 156 3.22 15.34 -2.33
N GLY A 157 1.91 15.35 -2.09
CA GLY A 157 1.09 14.13 -2.05
C GLY A 157 1.11 13.38 -3.37
N LEU A 158 0.93 14.08 -4.50
CA LEU A 158 1.01 13.46 -5.83
C LEU A 158 2.41 12.89 -6.13
N GLY A 159 3.49 13.59 -5.78
CA GLY A 159 4.85 13.06 -5.96
C GLY A 159 5.10 11.80 -5.12
N CYS A 160 4.64 11.81 -3.86
CA CYS A 160 4.75 10.67 -2.96
C CYS A 160 3.91 9.48 -3.41
N SER A 161 2.71 9.70 -3.96
CA SER A 161 1.87 8.63 -4.48
C SER A 161 2.59 7.79 -5.53
N ILE A 162 3.33 8.46 -6.44
CA ILE A 162 4.12 7.81 -7.48
C ILE A 162 5.21 6.93 -6.87
N ILE A 163 5.97 7.48 -5.91
CA ILE A 163 7.07 6.76 -5.25
C ILE A 163 6.54 5.55 -4.46
N VAL A 164 5.46 5.73 -3.71
CA VAL A 164 4.85 4.67 -2.89
C VAL A 164 4.35 3.52 -3.76
N ASN A 165 3.59 3.82 -4.82
CA ASN A 165 3.05 2.80 -5.72
C ASN A 165 4.15 2.01 -6.43
N ILE A 166 5.21 2.69 -6.90
CA ILE A 166 6.36 2.02 -7.51
C ILE A 166 7.08 1.14 -6.49
N SER A 167 7.25 1.62 -5.27
CA SER A 167 7.98 0.90 -4.22
C SER A 167 7.25 -0.35 -3.75
N TYR A 168 5.94 -0.44 -3.91
CA TYR A 168 5.18 -1.68 -3.70
C TYR A 168 5.10 -2.57 -4.94
N THR A 169 4.98 -1.99 -6.13
CA THR A 169 4.82 -2.74 -7.38
C THR A 169 6.11 -3.42 -7.83
N ALA A 170 7.25 -2.73 -7.78
CA ALA A 170 8.53 -3.27 -8.28
C ALA A 170 8.96 -4.57 -7.53
N PRO A 171 8.99 -4.62 -6.19
CA PRO A 171 9.35 -5.85 -5.47
C PRO A 171 8.36 -6.99 -5.70
N ALA A 172 7.07 -6.69 -5.90
CA ALA A 172 6.07 -7.73 -6.20
C ALA A 172 6.37 -8.46 -7.52
N LEU A 173 7.03 -7.79 -8.49
CA LEU A 173 7.50 -8.41 -9.73
C LEU A 173 8.80 -9.21 -9.53
N TRP A 174 9.68 -8.74 -8.65
CA TRP A 174 10.98 -9.37 -8.39
C TRP A 174 10.90 -10.61 -7.49
N PHE A 175 9.99 -10.61 -6.53
CA PHE A 175 9.81 -11.69 -5.56
C PHE A 175 8.55 -12.51 -5.80
N ASN A 176 8.65 -13.84 -5.64
CA ASN A 176 7.52 -14.77 -5.70
C ASN A 176 7.40 -15.55 -4.38
N LYS A 177 8.33 -16.44 -4.05
CA LYS A 177 8.26 -17.27 -2.83
C LYS A 177 8.45 -16.44 -1.55
N ARG A 178 9.24 -15.36 -1.63
CA ARG A 178 9.52 -14.46 -0.49
C ARG A 178 8.79 -13.12 -0.58
N ARG A 179 7.73 -13.03 -1.39
CA ARG A 179 7.00 -11.78 -1.68
C ARG A 179 6.50 -11.07 -0.42
N GLY A 180 5.82 -11.79 0.49
CA GLY A 180 5.31 -11.21 1.74
C GLY A 180 6.39 -10.61 2.64
N PHE A 181 7.56 -11.24 2.72
CA PHE A 181 8.68 -10.72 3.52
C PHE A 181 9.33 -9.49 2.87
N ALA A 182 9.49 -9.49 1.55
CA ALA A 182 10.04 -8.34 0.84
C ALA A 182 9.13 -7.12 0.98
N ILE A 183 7.82 -7.27 0.70
CA ILE A 183 6.83 -6.20 0.84
C ILE A 183 6.68 -5.75 2.30
N GLY A 184 6.66 -6.69 3.25
CA GLY A 184 6.61 -6.38 4.69
C GLY A 184 7.84 -5.61 5.17
N THR A 185 9.04 -5.98 4.70
CA THR A 185 10.28 -5.24 4.99
C THR A 185 10.20 -3.83 4.43
N ILE A 186 9.80 -3.67 3.17
CA ILE A 186 9.66 -2.35 2.55
C ILE A 186 8.66 -1.48 3.30
N ALA A 187 7.49 -2.03 3.63
CA ALA A 187 6.46 -1.34 4.39
C ALA A 187 6.92 -0.95 5.81
N SER A 188 7.82 -1.72 6.43
CA SER A 188 8.40 -1.35 7.74
C SER A 188 9.22 -0.05 7.67
N GLY A 189 9.69 0.32 6.46
CA GLY A 189 10.35 1.59 6.20
C GLY A 189 9.53 2.78 6.70
N GLY A 190 8.20 2.76 6.57
CA GLY A 190 7.36 3.86 7.05
C GLY A 190 7.42 4.06 8.56
N GLY A 191 7.51 2.98 9.34
CA GLY A 191 7.65 3.06 10.79
C GLY A 191 9.05 3.55 11.21
N PHE A 192 10.11 2.99 10.61
CA PHE A 192 11.49 3.47 10.84
C PHE A 192 11.69 4.93 10.38
N GLY A 193 11.04 5.32 9.30
CA GLY A 193 11.04 6.67 8.77
C GLY A 193 10.48 7.67 9.77
N SER A 194 9.37 7.34 10.42
CA SER A 194 8.81 8.16 11.49
C SER A 194 9.79 8.33 12.65
N LEU A 195 10.50 7.27 13.05
CA LEU A 195 11.47 7.33 14.15
C LEU A 195 12.67 8.25 13.86
N ILE A 196 13.07 8.38 12.59
CA ILE A 196 14.20 9.21 12.17
C ILE A 196 13.75 10.64 11.84
N ILE A 197 12.70 10.78 11.02
CA ILE A 197 12.29 12.06 10.45
C ILE A 197 11.53 12.91 11.48
N VAL A 198 10.63 12.33 12.28
CA VAL A 198 9.80 13.11 13.24
C VAL A 198 10.67 13.86 14.27
N PRO A 199 11.65 13.22 14.95
CA PRO A 199 12.49 13.93 15.91
C PRO A 199 13.41 14.96 15.24
N THR A 200 13.92 14.64 14.04
CA THR A 200 14.78 15.53 13.27
C THR A 200 14.03 16.80 12.88
N MET A 201 12.80 16.66 12.35
CA MET A 201 11.95 17.81 12.00
C MET A 201 11.51 18.60 13.22
N THR A 202 11.26 17.95 14.37
CA THR A 202 10.92 18.63 15.62
C THR A 202 12.07 19.53 16.10
N LYS A 203 13.30 19.00 16.12
CA LYS A 203 14.49 19.76 16.54
C LYS A 203 14.77 20.94 15.61
N ILE A 204 14.71 20.72 14.29
CA ILE A 204 14.98 21.78 13.31
C ILE A 204 13.89 22.84 13.36
N SER A 205 12.62 22.45 13.43
CA SER A 205 11.50 23.40 13.51
C SER A 205 11.58 24.29 14.73
N ASN A 206 11.95 23.74 15.89
CA ASN A 206 12.08 24.51 17.13
C ASN A 206 13.30 25.46 17.14
N SER A 207 14.39 25.10 16.46
CA SER A 207 15.65 25.86 16.52
C SER A 207 15.80 26.89 15.39
N TYR A 208 15.41 26.51 14.16
CA TYR A 208 15.62 27.29 12.94
C TYR A 208 14.30 27.71 12.26
N GLY A 209 13.15 27.32 12.82
CA GLY A 209 11.84 27.56 12.26
C GLY A 209 11.42 26.57 11.17
N ILE A 210 10.13 26.65 10.81
CA ILE A 210 9.49 25.69 9.90
C ILE A 210 10.00 25.74 8.46
N GLY A 211 10.42 26.91 7.97
CA GLY A 211 10.96 27.05 6.61
C GLY A 211 12.24 26.24 6.40
N TRP A 212 13.15 26.25 7.38
CA TRP A 212 14.36 25.42 7.34
C TRP A 212 14.06 23.94 7.49
N ALA A 213 13.05 23.57 8.28
CA ALA A 213 12.61 22.19 8.39
C ALA A 213 12.16 21.63 7.02
N PHE A 214 11.37 22.39 6.26
CA PHE A 214 10.98 22.00 4.90
C PHE A 214 12.16 21.88 3.93
N ARG A 215 13.13 22.81 3.98
CA ARG A 215 14.31 22.77 3.10
C ARG A 215 15.19 21.56 3.39
N VAL A 216 15.47 21.29 4.67
CA VAL A 216 16.26 20.11 5.07
C VAL A 216 15.53 18.83 4.66
N LEU A 217 14.21 18.76 4.89
CA LEU A 217 13.41 17.62 4.46
C LEU A 217 13.46 17.44 2.93
N ALA A 218 13.34 18.52 2.16
CA ALA A 218 13.41 18.48 0.70
C ALA A 218 14.76 17.96 0.18
N ILE A 219 15.87 18.42 0.78
CA ILE A 219 17.22 17.98 0.43
C ILE A 219 17.39 16.49 0.74
N LEU A 220 17.04 16.06 1.95
CA LEU A 220 17.15 14.66 2.36
C LEU A 220 16.26 13.76 1.48
N PHE A 221 15.02 14.17 1.24
CA PHE A 221 14.09 13.46 0.39
C PHE A 221 14.65 13.32 -1.02
N PHE A 222 15.13 14.41 -1.63
CA PHE A 222 15.66 14.41 -3.00
C PHE A 222 16.82 13.43 -3.16
N PHE A 223 17.88 13.56 -2.38
CA PHE A 223 19.07 12.73 -2.56
C PHE A 223 18.78 11.26 -2.30
N VAL A 224 18.03 10.97 -1.25
CA VAL A 224 17.83 9.59 -0.82
C VAL A 224 16.84 8.86 -1.74
N THR A 225 15.74 9.50 -2.13
CA THR A 225 14.77 8.90 -3.06
C THR A 225 15.26 8.90 -4.50
N LEU A 226 16.13 9.83 -4.90
CA LEU A 226 16.78 9.80 -6.22
C LEU A 226 17.71 8.59 -6.34
N VAL A 227 18.53 8.31 -5.33
CA VAL A 227 19.38 7.11 -5.30
C VAL A 227 18.51 5.85 -5.34
N GLY A 228 17.44 5.80 -4.53
CA GLY A 228 16.45 4.71 -4.56
C GLY A 228 15.86 4.51 -5.96
N GLY A 229 15.42 5.59 -6.61
CA GLY A 229 14.86 5.58 -7.95
C GLY A 229 15.84 5.12 -9.04
N ILE A 230 17.11 5.53 -8.96
CA ILE A 230 18.16 5.13 -9.91
C ILE A 230 18.45 3.62 -9.83
N LEU A 231 18.39 3.04 -8.63
CA LEU A 231 18.64 1.62 -8.39
C LEU A 231 17.52 0.71 -8.93
N LEU A 232 16.32 1.26 -9.15
CA LEU A 232 15.19 0.50 -9.68
C LEU A 232 15.47 0.04 -11.12
N LYS A 233 15.39 -1.28 -11.33
CA LYS A 233 15.45 -1.90 -12.65
C LYS A 233 14.16 -2.70 -12.91
N PRO A 234 13.56 -2.57 -14.11
CA PRO A 234 12.46 -3.45 -14.50
C PRO A 234 12.99 -4.89 -14.68
N LYS A 235 12.27 -5.89 -14.12
CA LYS A 235 12.62 -7.31 -14.26
C LYS A 235 12.24 -7.88 -15.62
N THR A 236 11.13 -7.40 -16.15
CA THR A 236 10.51 -7.77 -17.43
C THR A 236 9.99 -6.51 -18.10
N GLU A 237 9.58 -6.59 -19.37
CA GLU A 237 8.75 -5.55 -19.98
C GLU A 237 7.41 -5.47 -19.24
N TYR A 238 7.40 -4.79 -18.10
CA TYR A 238 6.19 -4.50 -17.35
C TYR A 238 5.39 -3.46 -18.14
N LYS A 239 4.31 -3.91 -18.79
CA LYS A 239 3.41 -3.07 -19.58
C LYS A 239 2.08 -2.87 -18.82
N PRO A 240 2.04 -2.06 -17.74
CA PRO A 240 0.81 -1.81 -16.99
C PRO A 240 -0.25 -1.22 -17.90
N VAL A 241 -1.53 -1.50 -17.69
CA VAL A 241 -2.64 -1.03 -18.55
C VAL A 241 -2.56 0.51 -18.80
N ASN A 242 -2.74 0.96 -20.05
CA ASN A 242 -2.62 2.38 -20.45
C ASN A 242 -3.79 3.28 -20.02
N LYS A 243 -4.70 2.77 -19.20
CA LYS A 243 -5.90 3.49 -18.74
C LYS A 243 -5.67 3.97 -17.32
N VAL A 244 -6.14 5.18 -17.02
CA VAL A 244 -6.13 5.73 -15.65
C VAL A 244 -7.04 4.88 -14.77
N LEU A 245 -8.28 4.62 -15.24
CA LEU A 245 -9.23 3.76 -14.54
C LEU A 245 -9.86 2.77 -15.53
N GLU A 246 -9.84 1.49 -15.19
CA GLU A 246 -10.60 0.48 -15.90
C GLU A 246 -11.88 0.16 -15.12
N PHE A 247 -13.01 0.74 -15.56
CA PHE A 247 -14.32 0.56 -14.91
C PHE A 247 -14.77 -0.91 -14.81
N GLY A 248 -14.20 -1.80 -15.62
CA GLY A 248 -14.42 -3.24 -15.51
C GLY A 248 -13.92 -3.82 -14.17
N LEU A 249 -12.81 -3.32 -13.63
CA LEU A 249 -12.27 -3.74 -12.33
C LEU A 249 -13.19 -3.35 -11.18
N LEU A 250 -13.93 -2.24 -11.30
CA LEU A 250 -14.90 -1.83 -10.28
C LEU A 250 -16.13 -2.76 -10.22
N LYS A 251 -16.34 -3.60 -11.23
CA LYS A 251 -17.40 -4.61 -11.23
C LYS A 251 -16.94 -5.96 -10.72
N ASP A 252 -15.62 -6.18 -10.58
CA ASP A 252 -15.09 -7.44 -10.10
C ASP A 252 -15.34 -7.59 -8.59
N PRO A 253 -16.02 -8.66 -8.14
CA PRO A 253 -16.39 -8.84 -6.74
C PRO A 253 -15.18 -8.86 -5.79
N ILE A 254 -14.03 -9.37 -6.23
CA ILE A 254 -12.80 -9.40 -5.43
C ILE A 254 -12.31 -7.96 -5.19
N THR A 255 -12.27 -7.14 -6.24
CA THR A 255 -11.90 -5.73 -6.15
C THR A 255 -12.82 -4.97 -5.19
N ILE A 256 -14.14 -5.15 -5.30
CA ILE A 256 -15.13 -4.50 -4.41
C ILE A 256 -14.89 -4.87 -2.94
N MET A 257 -14.70 -6.17 -2.64
CA MET A 257 -14.47 -6.63 -1.28
C MET A 257 -13.16 -6.08 -0.71
N ILE A 258 -12.07 -6.08 -1.49
CA ILE A 258 -10.77 -5.53 -1.07
C ILE A 258 -10.89 -4.02 -0.80
N CYS A 259 -11.59 -3.28 -1.67
CA CYS A 259 -11.85 -1.85 -1.47
C CYS A 259 -12.68 -1.57 -0.21
N ALA A 260 -13.70 -2.38 0.06
CA ALA A 260 -14.50 -2.27 1.27
C ALA A 260 -13.65 -2.50 2.54
N ILE A 261 -12.78 -3.52 2.53
CA ILE A 261 -11.84 -3.77 3.64
C ILE A 261 -10.95 -2.55 3.84
N GLY A 262 -10.33 -2.03 2.78
CA GLY A 262 -9.46 -0.86 2.84
C GLY A 262 -10.17 0.36 3.41
N PHE A 263 -11.39 0.65 2.96
CA PHE A 263 -12.20 1.77 3.43
C PHE A 263 -12.39 1.75 4.96
N PHE A 264 -12.83 0.61 5.50
CA PHE A 264 -13.09 0.51 6.94
C PHE A 264 -11.81 0.48 7.77
N VAL A 265 -10.77 -0.23 7.30
CA VAL A 265 -9.49 -0.29 8.02
C VAL A 265 -8.84 1.08 8.10
N GLU A 266 -8.90 1.85 7.01
CA GLU A 266 -8.36 3.21 6.94
C GLU A 266 -8.95 4.10 8.04
N ILE A 267 -10.27 4.13 8.16
CA ILE A 267 -10.96 4.86 9.24
C ILE A 267 -10.57 4.30 10.61
N GLY A 268 -10.51 2.97 10.73
CA GLY A 268 -10.19 2.25 11.95
C GLY A 268 -8.82 2.58 12.53
N PHE A 269 -7.80 2.86 11.70
CA PHE A 269 -6.46 3.22 12.21
C PHE A 269 -6.19 4.73 12.22
N SER A 270 -6.63 5.47 11.19
CA SER A 270 -6.29 6.89 11.05
C SER A 270 -6.87 7.74 12.18
N VAL A 271 -8.07 7.40 12.66
CA VAL A 271 -8.74 8.15 13.73
C VAL A 271 -8.10 7.91 15.09
N PRO A 272 -7.88 6.67 15.59
CA PRO A 272 -7.18 6.47 16.85
C PRO A 272 -5.78 7.07 16.85
N LEU A 273 -5.05 6.98 15.74
CA LEU A 273 -3.72 7.58 15.60
C LEU A 273 -3.74 9.10 15.87
N LEU A 274 -4.80 9.79 15.43
CA LEU A 274 -4.96 11.24 15.57
C LEU A 274 -5.44 11.67 16.96
N TYR A 275 -6.43 10.98 17.54
CA TYR A 275 -7.08 11.40 18.79
C TYR A 275 -6.45 10.80 20.05
N PHE A 276 -5.74 9.68 19.96
CA PHE A 276 -5.19 9.00 21.13
C PHE A 276 -4.19 9.86 21.95
N PRO A 277 -3.26 10.62 21.34
CA PRO A 277 -2.37 11.51 22.10
C PRO A 277 -3.12 12.54 22.97
N ALA A 278 -4.30 13.01 22.52
CA ALA A 278 -5.12 13.91 23.32
C ALA A 278 -5.68 13.21 24.56
N SER A 279 -6.14 11.96 24.43
CA SER A 279 -6.64 11.16 25.56
C SER A 279 -5.58 10.90 26.64
N LEU A 280 -4.31 10.81 26.26
CA LEU A 280 -3.18 10.70 27.20
C LEU A 280 -2.99 12.00 28.00
N ILE A 281 -3.14 13.15 27.35
CA ILE A 281 -3.04 14.45 28.02
C ILE A 281 -4.20 14.63 29.01
N ASP A 282 -5.40 14.17 28.66
CA ASP A 282 -6.58 14.26 29.53
C ASP A 282 -6.47 13.43 30.83
N ILE A 283 -5.65 12.37 30.84
CA ILE A 283 -5.34 11.60 32.06
C ILE A 283 -4.11 12.15 32.82
N GLY A 284 -3.59 13.32 32.44
CA GLY A 284 -2.49 14.01 33.13
C GLY A 284 -1.08 13.66 32.64
N VAL A 285 -0.93 12.93 31.53
CA VAL A 285 0.39 12.64 30.96
C VAL A 285 0.95 13.91 30.32
N LYS A 286 2.24 14.18 30.56
CA LYS A 286 2.95 15.32 29.95
C LYS A 286 2.80 15.28 28.42
N LYS A 287 2.50 16.44 27.83
CA LYS A 287 2.27 16.60 26.38
C LYS A 287 3.39 16.00 25.52
N ASP A 288 4.65 16.15 25.94
CA ASP A 288 5.79 15.60 25.19
C ASP A 288 5.76 14.06 25.17
N ILE A 289 5.46 13.43 26.31
CA ILE A 289 5.34 11.96 26.40
C ILE A 289 4.15 11.48 25.56
N ALA A 290 3.01 12.17 25.64
CA ALA A 290 1.82 11.82 24.87
C ALA A 290 2.03 11.94 23.35
N THR A 291 2.75 12.96 22.89
CA THR A 291 3.08 13.15 21.47
C THR A 291 4.11 12.13 21.01
N ASN A 292 5.09 11.80 21.86
CA ASN A 292 6.12 10.82 21.59
C ASN A 292 5.60 9.38 21.51
N MET A 293 4.38 9.10 21.98
CA MET A 293 3.77 7.78 21.83
C MET A 293 3.67 7.36 20.37
N ILE A 294 3.48 8.29 19.43
CA ILE A 294 3.45 8.00 17.98
C ILE A 294 4.72 7.26 17.54
N MET A 295 5.87 7.52 18.18
CA MET A 295 7.12 6.79 17.92
C MET A 295 7.03 5.34 18.41
N VAL A 296 6.42 5.08 19.56
CA VAL A 296 6.19 3.71 20.08
C VAL A 296 5.33 2.91 19.11
N PHE A 297 4.23 3.50 18.63
CA PHE A 297 3.38 2.89 17.61
C PHE A 297 4.12 2.62 16.31
N SER A 298 4.92 3.58 15.85
CA SER A 298 5.72 3.45 14.62
C SER A 298 6.78 2.34 14.74
N ALA A 299 7.44 2.21 15.89
CA ALA A 299 8.40 1.15 16.16
C ALA A 299 7.72 -0.23 16.18
N ALA A 300 6.59 -0.35 16.88
CA ALA A 300 5.80 -1.58 16.93
C ALA A 300 5.33 -1.99 15.52
N SER A 301 4.86 -1.03 14.73
CA SER A 301 4.43 -1.25 13.34
C SER A 301 5.56 -1.69 12.42
N ALA A 302 6.75 -1.10 12.55
CA ALA A 302 7.90 -1.50 11.75
C ALA A 302 8.27 -2.97 12.01
N ILE A 303 8.38 -3.35 13.28
CA ILE A 303 8.73 -4.72 13.68
C ILE A 303 7.66 -5.71 13.24
N SER A 304 6.38 -5.38 13.47
CA SER A 304 5.28 -6.29 13.15
C SER A 304 5.10 -6.51 11.65
N ARG A 305 5.38 -5.51 10.80
CA ARG A 305 5.32 -5.65 9.34
C ARG A 305 6.36 -6.65 8.81
N ILE A 306 7.55 -6.66 9.38
CA ILE A 306 8.59 -7.64 9.03
C ILE A 306 8.14 -9.05 9.50
N LEU A 307 7.71 -9.17 10.75
CA LEU A 307 7.31 -10.46 11.33
C LEU A 307 6.09 -11.07 10.64
N LEU A 308 5.03 -10.30 10.45
CA LEU A 308 3.80 -10.77 9.82
C LEU A 308 3.97 -10.93 8.30
N GLY A 309 4.83 -10.11 7.66
CA GLY A 309 5.23 -10.32 6.27
C GLY A 309 6.04 -11.61 6.08
N TYR A 310 6.91 -11.97 7.04
CA TYR A 310 7.57 -13.27 7.06
C TYR A 310 6.56 -14.41 7.26
N LEU A 311 5.60 -14.25 8.19
CA LEU A 311 4.57 -15.25 8.46
C LEU A 311 3.65 -15.50 7.25
N ALA A 312 3.41 -14.48 6.43
CA ALA A 312 2.66 -14.57 5.18
C ALA A 312 3.29 -15.53 4.15
N GLN A 313 4.55 -15.94 4.32
CA GLN A 313 5.14 -16.99 3.49
C GLN A 313 4.59 -18.38 3.78
N ARG A 314 4.03 -18.60 4.98
CA ARG A 314 3.54 -19.92 5.44
C ARG A 314 2.04 -19.95 5.65
N ILE A 315 1.45 -18.81 6.01
CA ILE A 315 0.02 -18.68 6.31
C ILE A 315 -0.59 -17.74 5.28
N ASN A 316 -1.79 -18.08 4.79
CA ASN A 316 -2.50 -17.20 3.87
C ASN A 316 -2.78 -15.83 4.51
N SER A 317 -2.45 -14.76 3.79
CA SER A 317 -2.54 -13.37 4.24
C SER A 317 -3.91 -12.96 4.76
N ILE A 318 -5.00 -13.58 4.28
CA ILE A 318 -6.36 -13.32 4.77
C ILE A 318 -6.50 -13.72 6.24
N TYR A 319 -5.96 -14.87 6.67
CA TYR A 319 -6.05 -15.30 8.06
C TYR A 319 -5.24 -14.39 8.99
N ILE A 320 -4.06 -13.95 8.53
CA ILE A 320 -3.23 -13.00 9.28
C ILE A 320 -3.98 -11.67 9.45
N LEU A 321 -4.65 -11.19 8.41
CA LEU A 321 -5.44 -9.96 8.47
C LEU A 321 -6.67 -10.08 9.37
N ILE A 322 -7.41 -11.20 9.30
CA ILE A 322 -8.55 -11.44 10.21
C ILE A 322 -8.09 -11.38 11.66
N PHE A 323 -6.99 -12.07 11.99
CA PHE A 323 -6.41 -12.05 13.34
C PHE A 323 -5.98 -10.63 13.76
N SER A 324 -5.31 -9.91 12.86
CA SER A 324 -4.81 -8.56 13.13
C SER A 324 -5.94 -7.55 13.36
N HIS A 325 -6.99 -7.60 12.55
CA HIS A 325 -8.17 -6.74 12.72
C HIS A 325 -8.97 -7.11 13.98
N LEU A 326 -9.07 -8.40 14.30
CA LEU A 326 -9.75 -8.86 15.51
C LEU A 326 -9.06 -8.31 16.77
N ILE A 327 -7.73 -8.45 16.85
CA ILE A 327 -6.94 -7.90 17.95
C ILE A 327 -7.06 -6.39 18.01
N SER A 328 -6.99 -5.70 16.87
CA SER A 328 -7.09 -4.24 16.83
C SER A 328 -8.45 -3.76 17.35
N GLY A 329 -9.56 -4.33 16.86
CA GLY A 329 -10.92 -4.00 17.30
C GLY A 329 -11.16 -4.33 18.78
N ILE A 330 -10.69 -5.49 19.26
CA ILE A 330 -10.80 -5.85 20.68
C ILE A 330 -9.95 -4.90 21.54
N SER A 331 -8.72 -4.58 21.14
CA SER A 331 -7.83 -3.72 21.94
C SER A 331 -8.37 -2.30 22.13
N LEU A 332 -9.03 -1.75 21.10
CA LEU A 332 -9.70 -0.45 21.18
C LEU A 332 -10.77 -0.44 22.28
N MET A 333 -11.64 -1.46 22.30
CA MET A 333 -12.70 -1.59 23.32
C MET A 333 -12.17 -2.05 24.69
N ALA A 334 -11.24 -2.99 24.73
CA ALA A 334 -10.83 -3.63 25.96
C ALA A 334 -9.81 -2.80 26.75
N MET A 335 -9.03 -1.94 26.08
CA MET A 335 -7.93 -1.21 26.71
C MET A 335 -8.13 0.31 26.70
N TRP A 336 -8.52 0.89 25.56
CA TRP A 336 -8.71 2.35 25.47
C TRP A 336 -10.00 2.81 26.17
N TYR A 337 -11.09 2.05 26.02
CA TYR A 337 -12.39 2.40 26.63
C TYR A 337 -12.43 2.16 28.15
N THR A 338 -11.89 1.05 28.65
CA THR A 338 -12.07 0.62 30.04
C THR A 338 -11.07 1.23 31.02
N SER A 339 -9.85 1.51 30.57
CA SER A 339 -8.75 1.90 31.44
C SER A 339 -8.37 3.35 31.25
N LYS A 340 -7.79 3.94 32.30
CA LYS A 340 -7.16 5.26 32.29
C LYS A 340 -5.73 5.22 32.86
N SER A 341 -5.13 4.03 32.86
CA SER A 341 -3.76 3.82 33.32
C SER A 341 -2.78 3.97 32.16
N PHE A 342 -1.71 4.72 32.39
CA PHE A 342 -0.63 4.90 31.42
C PHE A 342 -0.03 3.56 30.94
N GLY A 343 0.14 2.59 31.83
CA GLY A 343 0.69 1.28 31.48
C GLY A 343 -0.21 0.50 30.50
N VAL A 344 -1.53 0.57 30.71
CA VAL A 344 -2.51 -0.04 29.80
C VAL A 344 -2.53 0.68 28.46
N TYR A 345 -2.45 2.01 28.45
CA TYR A 345 -2.38 2.82 27.23
C TYR A 345 -1.10 2.58 26.43
N LEU A 346 0.04 2.37 27.10
CA LEU A 346 1.30 2.00 26.44
C LEU A 346 1.17 0.62 25.77
N ALA A 347 0.67 -0.39 26.49
CA ALA A 347 0.46 -1.73 25.95
C ALA A 347 -0.54 -1.72 24.78
N PHE A 348 -1.64 -0.97 24.92
CA PHE A 348 -2.62 -0.75 23.85
C PHE A 348 -1.97 -0.19 22.60
N TYR A 349 -1.13 0.84 22.72
CA TYR A 349 -0.55 1.50 21.55
C TYR A 349 0.50 0.63 20.84
N ILE A 350 1.21 -0.24 21.58
CA ILE A 350 2.09 -1.27 21.01
C ILE A 350 1.27 -2.30 20.23
N ILE A 351 0.15 -2.79 20.80
CA ILE A 351 -0.75 -3.74 20.14
C ILE A 351 -1.36 -3.11 18.88
N LEU A 352 -1.88 -1.90 19.00
CA LEU A 352 -2.46 -1.18 17.88
C LEU A 352 -1.42 -0.97 16.77
N GLY A 353 -0.21 -0.49 17.09
CA GLY A 353 0.87 -0.34 16.11
C GLY A 353 1.25 -1.66 15.45
N SER A 354 1.22 -2.76 16.22
CA SER A 354 1.59 -4.09 15.73
C SER A 354 0.59 -4.68 14.73
N PHE A 355 -0.72 -4.39 14.85
CA PHE A 355 -1.74 -5.12 14.09
C PHE A 355 -2.65 -4.25 13.21
N SER A 356 -2.74 -2.93 13.45
CA SER A 356 -3.72 -2.07 12.75
C SER A 356 -3.38 -1.80 11.28
N ILE A 357 -2.10 -1.75 10.90
CA ILE A 357 -1.64 -1.21 9.61
C ILE A 357 -1.15 -2.29 8.64
N GLN A 358 -1.41 -3.57 8.96
CA GLN A 358 -0.94 -4.72 8.18
C GLN A 358 -1.59 -4.81 6.81
N PHE A 359 -2.79 -4.25 6.68
CA PHE A 359 -3.55 -4.25 5.43
C PHE A 359 -2.82 -3.52 4.29
N PHE A 360 -2.02 -2.49 4.56
CA PHE A 360 -1.25 -1.81 3.51
C PHE A 360 -0.23 -2.72 2.83
N SER A 361 0.40 -3.62 3.60
CA SER A 361 1.42 -4.54 3.09
C SER A 361 0.78 -5.80 2.50
N LEU A 362 -0.11 -6.42 3.27
CA LEU A 362 -0.74 -7.69 2.89
C LEU A 362 -1.86 -7.50 1.87
N GLY A 363 -2.51 -6.33 1.82
CA GLY A 363 -3.54 -6.02 0.82
C GLY A 363 -2.96 -5.96 -0.60
N SER A 364 -1.82 -5.28 -0.79
CA SER A 364 -1.13 -5.26 -2.08
C SER A 364 -0.57 -6.63 -2.48
N GLU A 365 -0.13 -7.43 -1.49
CA GLU A 365 0.30 -8.81 -1.73
C GLU A 365 -0.88 -9.70 -2.15
N MET A 366 -2.04 -9.57 -1.50
CA MET A 366 -3.27 -10.25 -1.91
C MET A 366 -3.67 -9.88 -3.34
N ILE A 367 -3.66 -8.59 -3.70
CA ILE A 367 -3.94 -8.14 -5.06
C ILE A 367 -2.97 -8.80 -6.06
N ALA A 368 -1.68 -8.84 -5.74
CA ALA A 368 -0.67 -9.48 -6.58
C ALA A 368 -0.82 -11.02 -6.71
N ASN A 369 -1.61 -11.65 -5.84
CA ASN A 369 -1.89 -13.09 -5.89
C ASN A 369 -3.20 -13.43 -6.63
N TYR A 370 -4.14 -12.49 -6.70
CA TYR A 370 -5.46 -12.70 -7.33
C TYR A 370 -5.58 -12.11 -8.74
N PHE A 371 -4.72 -11.16 -9.09
CA PHE A 371 -4.74 -10.48 -10.40
C PHE A 371 -3.46 -10.73 -11.18
N GLU A 372 -3.59 -10.70 -12.51
CA GLU A 372 -2.46 -10.67 -13.43
C GLU A 372 -1.59 -9.44 -13.18
N ASN A 373 -0.27 -9.57 -13.33
CA ASN A 373 0.71 -8.53 -13.04
C ASN A 373 0.36 -7.16 -13.67
N GLU A 374 -0.22 -7.15 -14.88
CA GLU A 374 -0.62 -5.93 -15.60
C GLU A 374 -1.73 -5.13 -14.89
N LYS A 375 -2.64 -5.81 -14.20
CA LYS A 375 -3.79 -5.22 -13.49
C LYS A 375 -3.46 -4.85 -12.05
N VAL A 376 -2.41 -5.43 -11.46
CA VAL A 376 -2.02 -5.19 -10.05
C VAL A 376 -1.87 -3.71 -9.71
N SER A 377 -1.18 -2.93 -10.55
CA SER A 377 -0.99 -1.50 -10.29
C SER A 377 -2.29 -0.72 -10.35
N GLN A 378 -3.23 -1.08 -11.24
CA GLN A 378 -4.54 -0.43 -11.31
C GLN A 378 -5.41 -0.78 -10.11
N VAL A 379 -5.48 -2.05 -9.72
CA VAL A 379 -6.27 -2.47 -8.56
C VAL A 379 -5.73 -1.85 -7.27
N ASN A 380 -4.40 -1.80 -7.09
CA ASN A 380 -3.78 -1.04 -5.99
C ASN A 380 -4.15 0.44 -6.04
N GLY A 381 -4.12 1.08 -7.22
CA GLY A 381 -4.53 2.47 -7.40
C GLY A 381 -5.99 2.71 -7.01
N ILE A 382 -6.91 1.81 -7.38
CA ILE A 382 -8.31 1.86 -6.98
C ILE A 382 -8.46 1.68 -5.46
N LEU A 383 -7.77 0.70 -4.87
CA LEU A 383 -7.79 0.46 -3.44
C LEU A 383 -7.35 1.70 -2.66
N TYR A 384 -6.19 2.28 -3.02
CA TYR A 384 -5.68 3.47 -2.37
C TYR A 384 -6.57 4.70 -2.62
N LEU A 385 -7.19 4.84 -3.79
CA LEU A 385 -8.22 5.88 -4.01
C LEU A 385 -9.37 5.75 -2.99
N VAL A 386 -9.88 4.54 -2.78
CA VAL A 386 -10.96 4.30 -1.82
C VAL A 386 -10.50 4.58 -0.38
N MET A 387 -9.26 4.21 -0.02
CA MET A 387 -8.67 4.53 1.28
C MET A 387 -8.52 6.06 1.46
N GLY A 388 -8.01 6.78 0.46
CA GLY A 388 -7.93 8.24 0.50
C GLY A 388 -9.30 8.90 0.70
N ILE A 389 -10.35 8.42 0.02
CA ILE A 389 -11.74 8.88 0.23
C ILE A 389 -12.20 8.59 1.67
N ALA A 390 -11.83 7.42 2.21
CA ALA A 390 -12.17 7.03 3.58
C ALA A 390 -11.56 7.99 4.61
N VAL A 391 -10.32 8.47 4.42
CA VAL A 391 -9.71 9.50 5.28
C VAL A 391 -10.43 10.83 5.12
N LEU A 392 -10.65 11.26 3.87
CA LEU A 392 -11.24 12.55 3.52
C LEU A 392 -12.64 12.72 4.14
N VAL A 393 -13.44 11.66 4.16
CA VAL A 393 -14.78 11.65 4.72
C VAL A 393 -14.78 11.27 6.19
N GLY A 394 -14.02 10.23 6.56
CA GLY A 394 -14.05 9.61 7.88
C GLY A 394 -13.50 10.51 8.99
N VAL A 395 -12.33 11.12 8.79
CA VAL A 395 -11.68 11.93 9.83
C VAL A 395 -12.52 13.16 10.20
N PRO A 396 -13.02 13.98 9.26
CA PRO A 396 -13.89 15.11 9.59
C PRO A 396 -15.23 14.68 10.18
N SER A 397 -15.85 13.62 9.63
CA SER A 397 -17.16 13.15 10.12
C SER A 397 -17.09 12.68 11.57
N ILE A 398 -16.06 11.91 11.92
CA ILE A 398 -15.85 11.44 13.30
C ILE A 398 -15.44 12.60 14.21
N GLY A 399 -14.69 13.58 13.71
CA GLY A 399 -14.40 14.81 14.45
C GLY A 399 -15.66 15.62 14.79
N ALA A 400 -16.61 15.72 13.86
CA ALA A 400 -17.90 16.37 14.11
C ALA A 400 -18.74 15.62 15.17
N ILE A 401 -18.73 14.28 15.13
CA ILE A 401 -19.38 13.44 16.15
C ILE A 401 -18.73 13.67 17.52
N PHE A 402 -17.39 13.67 17.58
CA PHE A 402 -16.63 13.92 18.81
C PHE A 402 -16.93 15.29 19.43
N GLN A 403 -17.14 16.31 18.59
CA GLN A 403 -17.54 17.64 19.06
C GLN A 403 -18.99 17.68 19.55
N LYS A 404 -19.93 17.13 18.78
CA LYS A 404 -21.37 17.24 19.06
C LYS A 404 -21.79 16.38 20.24
N TYR A 405 -21.35 15.13 20.29
CA TYR A 405 -21.79 14.15 21.27
C TYR A 405 -20.72 13.87 22.33
N GLY A 406 -19.43 13.88 21.96
CA GLY A 406 -18.32 13.64 22.90
C GLY A 406 -17.90 14.88 23.70
N LYS A 407 -18.43 16.07 23.35
CA LYS A 407 -18.07 17.37 23.95
C LYS A 407 -16.55 17.60 24.06
N ARG A 408 -15.79 17.01 23.12
CA ARG A 408 -14.31 17.01 23.09
C ARG A 408 -13.60 16.43 24.32
N LYS A 409 -14.28 15.61 25.12
CA LYS A 409 -13.72 14.97 26.33
C LYS A 409 -14.01 13.47 26.41
N ASP A 410 -15.10 13.03 25.77
CA ASP A 410 -15.50 11.64 25.75
C ASP A 410 -15.13 10.99 24.41
N TYR A 411 -14.14 10.08 24.47
CA TYR A 411 -13.63 9.33 23.31
C TYR A 411 -14.46 8.07 23.01
N SER A 412 -15.48 7.75 23.82
CA SER A 412 -16.29 6.52 23.70
C SER A 412 -16.86 6.30 22.30
N GLN A 413 -17.34 7.38 21.65
CA GLN A 413 -17.89 7.31 20.30
C GLN A 413 -16.83 7.04 19.24
N ILE A 414 -15.65 7.66 19.39
CA ILE A 414 -14.51 7.42 18.51
C ILE A 414 -14.10 5.95 18.60
N ILE A 415 -13.96 5.44 19.82
CA ILE A 415 -13.59 4.05 20.09
C ILE A 415 -14.64 3.10 19.51
N ALA A 416 -15.92 3.38 19.72
CA ALA A 416 -17.01 2.54 19.21
C ALA A 416 -17.01 2.44 17.68
N ILE A 417 -16.93 3.59 17.00
CA ILE A 417 -16.96 3.64 15.54
C ILE A 417 -15.72 2.94 14.96
N THR A 418 -14.53 3.26 15.46
CA THR A 418 -13.27 2.71 14.93
C THR A 418 -13.15 1.20 15.15
N SER A 419 -13.61 0.70 16.29
CA SER A 419 -13.67 -0.75 16.55
C SER A 419 -14.69 -1.44 15.64
N ALA A 420 -15.87 -0.83 15.44
CA ALA A 420 -16.88 -1.36 14.52
C ALA A 420 -16.34 -1.47 13.09
N CYS A 421 -15.54 -0.48 12.63
CA CYS A 421 -14.89 -0.56 11.33
C CYS A 421 -13.98 -1.80 11.18
N TYR A 422 -13.18 -2.14 12.22
CA TYR A 422 -12.39 -3.39 12.18
C TYR A 422 -13.25 -4.64 12.15
N PHE A 423 -14.35 -4.70 12.91
CA PHE A 423 -15.25 -5.86 12.87
C PHE A 423 -15.95 -6.00 11.52
N VAL A 424 -16.38 -4.89 10.92
CA VAL A 424 -16.98 -4.89 9.57
C VAL A 424 -15.95 -5.34 8.53
N SER A 425 -14.69 -4.91 8.63
CA SER A 425 -13.64 -5.34 7.70
C SER A 425 -13.37 -6.85 7.78
N ILE A 426 -13.52 -7.48 8.96
CA ILE A 426 -13.44 -8.94 9.12
C ILE A 426 -14.54 -9.66 8.35
N ILE A 427 -15.77 -9.13 8.35
CA ILE A 427 -16.89 -9.72 7.60
C ILE A 427 -16.54 -9.79 6.10
N PHE A 428 -15.99 -8.70 5.55
CA PHE A 428 -15.56 -8.68 4.14
C PHE A 428 -14.36 -9.60 3.89
N LEU A 429 -13.41 -9.73 4.82
CA LEU A 429 -12.30 -10.69 4.69
C LEU A 429 -12.79 -12.15 4.65
N ILE A 430 -13.76 -12.50 5.50
CA ILE A 430 -14.37 -13.83 5.52
C ILE A 430 -15.14 -14.08 4.21
N ALA A 431 -15.93 -13.11 3.76
CA ALA A 431 -16.66 -13.18 2.48
C ALA A 431 -15.70 -13.36 1.29
N LEU A 432 -14.60 -12.60 1.26
CA LEU A 432 -13.55 -12.72 0.25
C LEU A 432 -12.91 -14.10 0.26
N ARG A 433 -12.65 -14.67 1.44
CA ARG A 433 -12.10 -16.03 1.56
C ARG A 433 -13.06 -17.07 1.00
N TYR A 434 -14.34 -16.96 1.33
CA TYR A 434 -15.37 -17.88 0.86
C TYR A 434 -15.50 -17.82 -0.67
N TYR A 435 -15.59 -16.61 -1.22
CA TYR A 435 -15.72 -16.38 -2.66
C TYR A 435 -14.51 -16.90 -3.44
N THR A 436 -13.29 -16.61 -2.98
CA THR A 436 -12.06 -17.07 -3.64
C THR A 436 -11.84 -18.58 -3.53
N LYS A 437 -12.39 -19.24 -2.51
CA LYS A 437 -12.37 -20.71 -2.41
C LYS A 437 -13.31 -21.33 -3.44
N LYS A 438 -14.52 -20.78 -3.58
CA LYS A 438 -15.52 -21.25 -4.56
C LYS A 438 -15.05 -21.09 -6.00
N ARG A 439 -14.44 -19.95 -6.35
CA ARG A 439 -13.88 -19.70 -7.69
C ARG A 439 -12.71 -20.61 -8.07
N LYS A 440 -12.06 -21.29 -7.11
CA LYS A 440 -11.01 -22.28 -7.40
C LYS A 440 -11.53 -23.71 -7.56
N SER A 441 -12.78 -23.97 -7.13
CA SER A 441 -13.43 -25.28 -7.27
C SER A 441 -14.29 -25.40 -8.53
N ASP A 442 -14.66 -24.25 -9.11
CA ASP A 442 -15.29 -24.12 -10.43
C ASP A 442 -14.19 -23.91 -11.48
#